data_AF-A0A2S7N5P0-F1
#
_entry.id   AF-A0A2S7N5P0-F1
#
_cell.length_a   1.000
_cell.length_b   1.000
_cell.length_c   1.000
_cell.angle_alpha   90.00
_cell.angle_beta   90.00
_cell.angle_gamma   90.00
#
_symmetry.space_group_name_H-M   'P 1'
#
loop_
_entity.id
_entity.type
_entity.pdbx_description
1 polymer ?
#
loop_
_entity_poly.entity_id
_entity_poly.type
_entity_poly.pdbx_seq_one_letter_code
_entity_poly.pdbx_strand_id
1 'polypeptide(L)' 'MSYIGSKGWYVAKLKELGVTKHPIERRKLELYKTYVLRQLYEQTSEKKRGAHM' A
#
# COMPACT_ATOMS: atom_id res chain seq x y z
N MET A 1 12.57 -5.90 12.06
CA MET A 1 12.78 -5.71 10.61
C MET A 1 11.66 -6.42 9.86
N SER A 2 10.85 -5.70 9.07
CA SER A 2 9.91 -6.35 8.16
C SER A 2 10.63 -6.73 6.87
N TYR A 3 10.54 -7.99 6.46
CA TYR A 3 11.15 -8.49 5.23
C TYR A 3 10.49 -7.84 3.99
N ILE A 4 11.27 -7.57 2.94
CA ILE A 4 10.77 -6.98 1.70
C ILE A 4 9.67 -7.88 1.11
N GLY A 5 8.53 -7.30 0.73
CA GLY A 5 7.38 -8.07 0.24
C GLY A 5 6.53 -8.74 1.33
N SER A 6 6.87 -8.59 2.61
CA SER A 6 5.99 -8.99 3.71
C SER A 6 4.82 -8.02 3.89
N LYS A 7 3.78 -8.46 4.60
CA LYS A 7 2.63 -7.60 4.96
C LYS A 7 3.06 -6.30 5.63
N GLY A 8 3.95 -6.38 6.62
CA GLY A 8 4.44 -5.19 7.33
C GLY A 8 5.20 -4.23 6.42
N TRP A 9 5.95 -4.76 5.44
CA TRP A 9 6.64 -3.96 4.45
C TRP A 9 5.67 -3.19 3.54
N TYR A 10 4.63 -3.84 3.03
CA TYR A 10 3.60 -3.14 2.24
C TYR A 10 2.82 -2.10 3.05
N VAL A 11 2.45 -2.42 4.30
CA VAL A 11 1.78 -1.44 5.18
C VAL A 11 2.66 -0.21 5.40
N ALA A 12 3.96 -0.40 5.67
CA ALA A 12 4.89 0.71 5.85
C ALA A 12 5.00 1.57 4.58
N LYS A 13 5.20 0.94 3.40
CA LYS A 13 5.28 1.65 2.12
C LYS A 13 4.00 2.40 1.76
N LEU A 14 2.84 1.80 1.98
CA LEU A 14 1.57 2.47 1.77
C LEU A 14 1.41 3.69 2.70
N LYS A 15 1.80 3.57 3.98
CA LYS A 15 1.80 4.70 4.93
C LYS A 15 2.77 5.81 4.51
N GLU A 16 3.97 5.49 4.02
CA GLU A 16 4.91 6.46 3.44
C GLU A 16 4.34 7.19 2.21
N LEU A 17 3.48 6.50 1.44
CA LEU A 17 2.75 7.10 0.31
C LEU A 17 1.52 7.91 0.73
N GLY A 18 1.24 8.03 2.03
CA GLY A 18 0.07 8.74 2.58
C GLY A 18 -1.20 7.89 2.65
N VAL A 19 -1.13 6.60 2.29
CA VAL A 19 -2.26 5.67 2.35
C VAL A 19 -2.27 4.99 3.72
N THR A 20 -3.21 5.38 4.58
CA THR A 20 -3.39 4.79 5.92
C THR A 20 -4.57 3.83 6.00
N LYS A 21 -5.49 3.91 5.03
CA LYS A 21 -6.71 3.10 4.93
C LYS A 21 -6.93 2.69 3.48
N HIS A 22 -7.59 1.56 3.28
CA HIS A 22 -7.96 1.12 1.94
C HIS A 22 -8.98 2.09 1.31
N PRO A 23 -8.83 2.53 0.05
CA PRO A 23 -9.67 3.57 -0.55
C PRO A 23 -11.15 3.17 -0.68
N ILE A 24 -11.42 1.87 -0.91
CA ILE A 24 -12.78 1.34 -1.08
C ILE A 24 -13.50 1.19 0.27
N GLU A 25 -13.08 0.25 1.11
CA GLU A 25 -13.80 -0.05 2.36
C GLU A 25 -13.41 0.86 3.54
N ARG A 26 -12.39 1.72 3.38
CA ARG A 26 -11.87 2.65 4.41
C ARG A 26 -11.43 1.98 5.71
N ARG A 27 -11.10 0.69 5.68
CA ARG A 27 -10.56 -0.05 6.83
C ARG A 27 -9.03 0.08 6.91
N LYS A 28 -8.50 -0.25 8.10
CA LYS A 28 -7.06 -0.27 8.38
C LYS A 28 -6.34 -1.26 7.46
N LEU A 29 -5.15 -0.87 6.97
CA LEU A 29 -4.33 -1.72 6.09
C LEU A 29 -3.94 -3.04 6.75
N GLU A 30 -3.76 -3.08 8.08
CA GLU A 30 -3.40 -4.31 8.79
C GLU A 30 -4.49 -5.39 8.74
N LEU A 31 -5.73 -5.07 8.33
CA LEU A 31 -6.82 -6.06 8.21
C LEU A 31 -6.78 -6.81 6.87
N TYR A 32 -6.05 -6.30 5.88
CA TYR A 32 -5.99 -6.89 4.55
C TYR A 32 -4.91 -7.96 4.43
N LYS A 33 -5.10 -8.88 3.47
CA LYS A 33 -4.10 -9.87 3.09
C LYS A 33 -2.98 -9.20 2.31
N THR A 34 -1.79 -9.80 2.33
CA THR A 34 -0.59 -9.27 1.66
C THR A 34 -0.80 -8.99 0.18
N TYR A 35 -1.50 -9.87 -0.55
CA TYR A 35 -1.74 -9.66 -1.99
C TYR A 35 -2.60 -8.43 -2.29
N VAL A 36 -3.56 -8.10 -1.41
CA VAL A 36 -4.38 -6.88 -1.54
C VAL A 36 -3.51 -5.64 -1.34
N LEU A 37 -2.66 -5.66 -0.31
CA LEU A 37 -1.73 -4.56 -0.04
C LEU A 37 -0.70 -4.38 -1.14
N ARG A 38 -0.24 -5.47 -1.75
CA ARG A 38 0.64 -5.44 -2.92
C ARG A 38 -0.03 -4.74 -4.10
N GLN A 39 -1.24 -5.16 -4.47
CA GLN A 39 -1.98 -4.53 -5.57
C GLN A 39 -2.25 -3.04 -5.28
N LEU A 40 -2.63 -2.70 -4.05
CA LEU A 40 -2.84 -1.32 -3.64
C LEU A 40 -1.55 -0.49 -3.75
N TYR A 41 -0.41 -1.06 -3.38
CA TYR A 41 0.90 -0.41 -3.48
C TYR A 41 1.31 -0.17 -4.93
N GLU A 42 1.13 -1.17 -5.80
CA GLU A 42 1.39 -1.06 -7.24
C GLU A 42 0.53 0.07 -7.85
N GLN A 43 -0.79 0.06 -7.62
CA GLN A 43 -1.71 1.09 -8.12
C GLN A 43 -1.36 2.49 -7.60
N THR A 44 -1.03 2.61 -6.30
CA THR A 44 -0.68 3.90 -5.70
C THR A 44 0.66 4.42 -6.23
N SER A 45 1.64 3.53 -6.42
CA SER A 45 2.97 3.90 -6.94
C SER A 45 2.88 4.29 -8.41
N GLU A 46 2.11 3.57 -9.23
CA GLU A 46 1.86 3.92 -10.63
C GLU A 46 1.15 5.26 -10.75
N LYS A 47 0.14 5.53 -9.92
CA LYS A 47 -0.54 6.82 -9.89
C LYS A 47 0.40 7.98 -9.53
N LYS A 48 1.33 7.77 -8.59
CA LYS A 48 2.37 8.77 -8.27
C LYS A 48 3.36 8.96 -9.42
N ARG A 49 3.73 7.89 -10.11
CA ARG A 49 4.69 7.93 -11.23
C ARG A 49 4.10 8.61 -12.46
N GLY A 50 2.82 8.36 -12.76
CA GLY A 50 2.10 9.00 -13.86
C GLY A 50 1.75 10.47 -13.63
N ALA A 51 1.78 10.96 -12.38
CA ALA A 51 1.56 12.37 -12.06
C ALA A 51 2.80 13.26 -12.27
N HIS A 52 3.95 12.67 -12.63
CA HIS A 52 5.22 13.37 -12.85
C HIS A 52 5.65 13.36 -14.34
N MET A 53 4.75 12.96 -15.24
CA MET A 53 4.86 13.11 -16.70
C MET A 53 3.82 14.11 -17.16
#